data_AF-A0A7C3GK61-F1
#
_entry.id   AF-A0A7C3GK61-F1
#
_cell.length_a   1.000
_cell.length_b   1.000
_cell.length_c   1.000
_cell.angle_alpha   90.00
_cell.angle_beta   90.00
_cell.angle_gamma   90.00
#
_symmetry.space_group_name_H-M   'P 1'
#
loop_
_entity.id
_entity.type
_entity.pdbx_description
1 polymer ?
#
loop_
_entity_poly.entity_id
_entity_poly.type
_entity_poly.pdbx_seq_one_letter_code
_entity_poly.pdbx_strand_id
1 'polypeptide(L)'
;MDDVNMDDSVSRFWDKFTEKSRSYGISPENTQAYIMHANQFILQADGKRLVAHNAADIDTWLTDKGRNPELNDACFCEIALSLKILFVEVVGSEWALNFNWQKWLDTRDLPVSHATIARDNNLPGQDSGASTAALEIQTQFPDLFKRLITEIRVRQYSIRTEQAYEKWLVRFLRFVKVASAEQLTLTHISQFLSFLVVEREVAASTQNQALNAIVFFYRYVLERTIDDSIVFVRSKKPKKLPVVLSRKEVSQLIKAIKNPLHVIILKKSVDRVIVL
;
A
#
# COMPACT_ATOMS: atom_id res chain seq x y z
N MET A 1 32.85 -0.58 32.07
CA MET A 1 32.70 0.82 31.64
C MET A 1 32.37 0.82 30.15
N ASP A 2 31.47 -0.08 29.73
CA ASP A 2 31.44 -0.62 28.36
C ASP A 2 30.05 -0.54 27.68
N ASP A 3 29.00 -0.12 28.40
CA ASP A 3 27.63 -0.04 27.84
C ASP A 3 27.39 1.19 26.96
N VAL A 4 28.20 2.26 27.09
CA VAL A 4 28.00 3.52 26.34
C VAL A 4 28.48 3.42 24.88
N ASN A 5 29.35 2.46 24.55
CA ASN A 5 29.97 2.35 23.23
C ASN A 5 29.17 1.49 22.23
N MET A 6 28.32 0.58 22.74
CA MET A 6 27.52 -0.33 21.92
C MET A 6 26.36 0.40 21.22
N ASP A 7 25.70 1.32 21.93
CA ASP A 7 24.55 2.09 21.44
C ASP A 7 24.95 3.07 20.32
N ASP A 8 26.13 3.68 20.45
CA ASP A 8 26.66 4.66 19.49
C ASP A 8 27.06 4.02 18.15
N SER A 9 27.60 2.79 18.21
CA SER A 9 27.97 2.02 17.01
C SER A 9 26.75 1.54 16.21
N VAL A 10 25.68 1.15 16.91
CA VAL A 10 24.41 0.72 16.30
C VAL A 10 23.66 1.92 15.72
N SER A 11 23.70 3.08 16.38
CA SER A 11 23.14 4.31 15.82
C SER A 11 23.80 4.68 14.49
N ARG A 12 25.14 4.75 14.46
CA ARG A 12 25.89 5.06 13.23
C ARG A 12 25.64 4.06 12.10
N PHE A 13 25.40 2.80 12.43
CA PHE A 13 25.04 1.76 11.47
C PHE A 13 23.71 2.07 10.76
N TRP A 14 22.68 2.46 11.51
CA TRP A 14 21.36 2.81 10.95
C TRP A 14 21.32 4.20 10.34
N ASP A 15 22.17 5.13 10.78
CA ASP A 15 22.37 6.42 10.12
C ASP A 15 22.93 6.23 8.71
N LYS A 16 23.94 5.36 8.56
CA LYS A 16 24.48 4.96 7.24
C LYS A 16 23.41 4.29 6.38
N PHE A 17 22.61 3.39 6.95
CA PHE A 17 21.47 2.77 6.22
C PHE A 17 20.48 3.84 5.74
N THR A 18 20.16 4.80 6.59
CA THR A 18 19.22 5.90 6.30
C THR A 18 19.74 6.77 5.16
N GLU A 19 21.00 7.18 5.23
CA GLU A 19 21.66 7.93 4.16
C GLU A 19 21.61 7.18 2.82
N LYS A 20 21.96 5.89 2.84
CA LYS A 20 21.98 5.04 1.65
C LYS A 20 20.60 4.74 1.09
N SER A 21 19.56 4.65 1.94
CA SER A 21 18.18 4.47 1.46
C SER A 21 17.71 5.60 0.53
N ARG A 22 18.22 6.82 0.70
CA ARG A 22 17.90 7.97 -0.15
C ARG A 22 18.36 7.79 -1.60
N SER A 23 19.49 7.11 -1.85
CA SER A 23 19.96 6.85 -3.21
C SER A 23 19.08 5.84 -3.96
N TYR A 24 18.21 5.13 -3.25
CA TYR A 24 17.20 4.23 -3.81
C TYR A 24 15.83 4.91 -3.95
N GLY A 25 15.73 6.23 -3.75
CA GLY A 25 14.50 7.01 -3.89
C GLY A 25 13.53 6.88 -2.71
N ILE A 26 13.98 6.35 -1.57
CA ILE A 26 13.14 6.17 -0.37
C ILE A 26 13.05 7.49 0.40
N SER A 27 11.83 7.92 0.71
CA SER A 27 11.60 9.13 1.52
C SER A 27 11.96 8.88 3.00
N PRO A 28 12.39 9.92 3.74
CA PRO A 28 12.76 9.79 5.16
C PRO A 28 11.65 9.23 6.05
N GLU A 29 10.39 9.55 5.72
CA GLU A 29 9.21 9.05 6.43
C GLU A 29 9.02 7.53 6.27
N ASN A 30 9.44 6.98 5.13
CA ASN A 30 9.30 5.56 4.82
C ASN A 30 10.53 4.74 5.22
N THR A 31 11.71 5.36 5.36
CA THR A 31 12.97 4.68 5.75
C THR A 31 12.83 3.84 7.01
N GLN A 32 11.99 4.27 7.97
CA GLN A 32 11.78 3.55 9.22
C GLN A 32 11.19 2.14 9.01
N ALA A 33 10.34 1.96 8.00
CA ALA A 33 9.81 0.64 7.64
C ALA A 33 10.91 -0.28 7.09
N TYR A 34 11.81 0.23 6.25
CA TYR A 34 12.93 -0.54 5.71
C TYR A 34 13.94 -0.94 6.79
N ILE A 35 14.23 -0.06 7.74
CA ILE A 35 15.04 -0.39 8.92
C ILE A 35 14.39 -1.51 9.72
N MET A 36 13.06 -1.45 9.91
CA MET A 36 12.32 -2.51 10.60
C MET A 36 12.44 -3.86 9.88
N HIS A 37 12.33 -3.89 8.54
CA HIS A 37 12.46 -5.11 7.74
C HIS A 37 13.88 -5.70 7.80
N ALA A 38 14.91 -4.86 7.65
CA ALA A 38 16.31 -5.27 7.78
C ALA A 38 16.61 -5.80 9.18
N ASN A 39 16.08 -5.13 10.22
CA ASN A 39 16.23 -5.58 11.60
C ASN A 39 15.50 -6.91 11.85
N GLN A 40 14.32 -7.10 11.25
CA GLN A 40 13.60 -8.38 11.34
C GLN A 40 14.44 -9.56 10.81
N PHE A 41 15.19 -9.36 9.73
CA PHE A 41 16.11 -10.37 9.22
C PHE A 41 17.24 -10.67 10.22
N ILE A 42 17.93 -9.63 10.72
CA ILE A 42 19.04 -9.76 11.69
C ILE A 42 18.60 -10.58 12.91
N LEU A 43 17.40 -10.30 13.37
CA LEU A 43 16.80 -10.91 14.53
C LEU A 43 16.37 -12.37 14.31
N GLN A 44 16.02 -12.75 13.08
CA GLN A 44 15.66 -14.12 12.71
C GLN A 44 16.88 -14.97 12.30
N ALA A 45 18.03 -14.33 12.08
CA ALA A 45 19.29 -14.99 11.73
C ALA A 45 19.99 -15.69 12.93
N ASP A 46 19.31 -15.84 14.07
CA ASP A 46 19.73 -16.60 15.25
C ASP A 46 21.17 -16.30 15.72
N GLY A 47 21.55 -15.01 15.69
CA GLY A 47 22.87 -14.55 16.14
C GLY A 47 24.01 -14.75 15.15
N LYS A 48 23.74 -15.23 13.93
CA LYS A 48 24.73 -15.24 12.84
C LYS A 48 25.13 -13.79 12.52
N ARG A 49 26.44 -13.51 12.49
CA ARG A 49 26.95 -12.17 12.15
C ARG A 49 26.56 -11.82 10.72
N LEU A 50 26.17 -10.58 10.48
CA LEU A 50 25.79 -10.06 9.14
C LEU A 50 26.82 -10.43 8.05
N VAL A 51 28.11 -10.30 8.35
CA VAL A 51 29.20 -10.60 7.42
C VAL A 51 29.30 -12.10 7.06
N ALA A 52 28.81 -13.00 7.92
CA ALA A 52 28.87 -14.44 7.71
C ALA A 52 27.71 -14.97 6.84
N HIS A 53 26.74 -14.13 6.48
CA HIS A 53 25.69 -14.51 5.54
C HIS A 53 26.22 -14.61 4.11
N ASN A 54 25.59 -15.48 3.33
CA ASN A 54 25.86 -15.66 1.91
C ASN A 54 24.56 -15.61 1.08
N ALA A 55 24.70 -15.68 -0.25
CA ALA A 55 23.58 -15.67 -1.18
C ALA A 55 22.52 -16.75 -0.90
N ALA A 56 22.93 -17.95 -0.49
CA ALA A 56 22.01 -19.06 -0.21
C ALA A 56 21.17 -18.81 1.05
N ASP A 57 21.75 -18.16 2.07
CA ASP A 57 21.02 -17.77 3.27
C ASP A 57 19.89 -16.79 2.92
N ILE A 58 20.17 -15.81 2.05
CA ILE A 58 19.16 -14.82 1.63
C ILE A 58 18.10 -15.44 0.73
N ASP A 59 18.48 -16.27 -0.24
CA ASP A 59 17.53 -16.95 -1.13
C ASP A 59 16.60 -17.88 -0.33
N THR A 60 17.13 -18.61 0.65
CA THR A 60 16.35 -19.46 1.56
C THR A 60 15.38 -18.62 2.40
N TRP A 61 15.86 -17.52 2.99
CA TRP A 61 15.05 -16.67 3.85
C TRP A 61 13.94 -15.95 3.07
N LEU A 62 14.24 -15.39 1.89
CA LEU A 62 13.24 -14.77 1.03
C LEU A 62 12.23 -15.79 0.49
N THR A 63 12.67 -17.03 0.19
CA THR A 63 11.77 -18.11 -0.19
C THR A 63 10.81 -18.47 0.93
N ASP A 64 11.31 -18.61 2.16
CA ASP A 64 10.48 -18.91 3.34
C ASP A 64 9.50 -17.77 3.65
N LYS A 65 9.98 -16.52 3.60
CA LYS A 65 9.14 -15.32 3.76
C LYS A 65 8.06 -15.20 2.69
N GLY A 66 8.38 -15.52 1.44
CA GLY A 66 7.44 -15.48 0.32
C GLY A 66 6.37 -16.59 0.36
N ARG A 67 6.51 -17.59 1.24
CA ARG A 67 5.47 -18.61 1.47
C ARG A 67 4.40 -18.16 2.46
N ASN A 68 4.59 -17.01 3.13
CA ASN A 68 3.60 -16.48 4.06
C ASN A 68 2.42 -15.85 3.29
N PRO A 69 1.21 -16.44 3.33
CA PRO A 69 0.05 -15.93 2.59
C PRO A 69 -0.48 -14.59 3.13
N GLU A 70 -0.08 -14.18 4.33
CA GLU A 70 -0.46 -12.89 4.93
C GLU A 70 0.41 -11.72 4.45
N LEU A 71 1.52 -12.00 3.77
CA LEU A 71 2.47 -11.00 3.31
C LEU A 71 2.05 -10.45 1.94
N ASN A 72 1.78 -9.14 1.87
CA ASN A 72 1.47 -8.45 0.61
C ASN A 72 2.75 -8.35 -0.27
N ASP A 73 2.62 -8.53 -1.58
CA ASP A 73 3.72 -8.44 -2.56
C ASP A 73 4.49 -7.12 -2.48
N ALA A 74 3.78 -6.00 -2.26
CA ALA A 74 4.42 -4.71 -2.07
C ALA A 74 5.34 -4.70 -0.83
N CYS A 75 4.88 -5.28 0.28
CA CYS A 75 5.65 -5.43 1.52
C CYS A 75 6.81 -6.43 1.32
N PHE A 76 6.61 -7.49 0.53
CA PHE A 76 7.67 -8.43 0.18
C PHE A 76 8.79 -7.76 -0.64
N CYS A 77 8.45 -6.93 -1.63
CA CYS A 77 9.42 -6.15 -2.38
C CYS A 77 10.15 -5.12 -1.49
N GLU A 78 9.46 -4.47 -0.55
CA GLU A 78 10.06 -3.58 0.45
C GLU A 78 11.07 -4.32 1.34
N ILE A 79 10.74 -5.54 1.76
CA ILE A 79 11.65 -6.43 2.50
C ILE A 79 12.88 -6.77 1.64
N ALA A 80 12.69 -7.24 0.40
CA ALA A 80 13.81 -7.58 -0.48
C ALA A 80 14.73 -6.38 -0.75
N LEU A 81 14.15 -5.18 -0.93
CA LEU A 81 14.90 -3.94 -1.12
C LEU A 81 15.67 -3.54 0.15
N SER A 82 15.07 -3.71 1.33
CA SER A 82 15.74 -3.45 2.61
C SER A 82 16.98 -4.33 2.78
N LEU A 83 16.90 -5.61 2.40
CA LEU A 83 18.03 -6.54 2.46
C LEU A 83 19.11 -6.20 1.43
N LYS A 84 18.70 -5.78 0.23
CA LYS A 84 19.64 -5.30 -0.79
C LYS A 84 20.46 -4.13 -0.24
N ILE A 85 19.80 -3.11 0.32
CA ILE A 85 20.49 -1.94 0.89
C ILE A 85 21.39 -2.38 2.06
N LEU A 86 20.90 -3.26 2.93
CA LEU A 86 21.67 -3.77 4.07
C LEU A 86 22.97 -4.45 3.61
N PHE A 87 22.90 -5.41 2.70
CA PHE A 87 24.05 -6.23 2.33
C PHE A 87 24.97 -5.58 1.30
N VAL A 88 24.42 -4.78 0.39
CA VAL A 88 25.21 -4.09 -0.65
C VAL A 88 25.86 -2.82 -0.10
N GLU A 89 25.11 -1.97 0.61
CA GLU A 89 25.60 -0.63 0.97
C GLU A 89 26.15 -0.56 2.40
N VAL A 90 25.52 -1.27 3.34
CA VAL A 90 25.86 -1.13 4.75
C VAL A 90 26.94 -2.14 5.15
N VAL A 91 26.70 -3.42 4.89
CA VAL A 91 27.64 -4.53 5.17
C VAL A 91 28.74 -4.60 4.10
N GLY A 92 28.45 -4.25 2.85
CA GLY A 92 29.43 -4.24 1.76
C GLY A 92 29.88 -5.64 1.34
N SER A 93 28.98 -6.61 1.35
CA SER A 93 29.33 -8.00 1.00
C SER A 93 29.49 -8.16 -0.51
N GLU A 94 30.63 -8.70 -0.95
CA GLU A 94 30.92 -8.90 -2.39
C GLU A 94 29.91 -9.82 -3.08
N TRP A 95 29.42 -10.85 -2.39
CA TRP A 95 28.40 -11.75 -2.93
C TRP A 95 27.08 -11.02 -3.20
N ALA A 96 26.77 -9.96 -2.46
CA ALA A 96 25.51 -9.24 -2.60
C ALA A 96 25.45 -8.42 -3.89
N LEU A 97 26.60 -8.04 -4.46
CA LEU A 97 26.67 -7.39 -5.77
C LEU A 97 26.27 -8.34 -6.90
N ASN A 98 26.63 -9.63 -6.75
CA ASN A 98 26.37 -10.67 -7.76
C ASN A 98 25.07 -11.44 -7.53
N PHE A 99 24.34 -11.13 -6.45
CA PHE A 99 23.07 -11.77 -6.15
C PHE A 99 21.95 -11.24 -7.07
N ASN A 100 21.13 -12.13 -7.60
CA ASN A 100 20.00 -11.76 -8.46
C ASN A 100 18.85 -11.16 -7.62
N TRP A 101 19.02 -9.92 -7.18
CA TRP A 101 17.99 -9.16 -6.48
C TRP A 101 16.76 -8.91 -7.35
N GLN A 102 16.94 -8.84 -8.67
CA GLN A 102 15.86 -8.54 -9.61
C GLN A 102 14.77 -9.63 -9.60
N LYS A 103 15.15 -10.91 -9.45
CA LYS A 103 14.23 -12.04 -9.19
C LYS A 103 13.24 -11.78 -8.03
N TRP A 104 13.67 -11.00 -7.04
CA TRP A 104 12.91 -10.74 -5.82
C TRP A 104 12.27 -9.35 -5.78
N LEU A 105 12.75 -8.42 -6.61
CA LEU A 105 12.25 -7.05 -6.72
C LEU A 105 11.27 -6.88 -7.87
N ASP A 106 11.34 -7.72 -8.91
CA ASP A 106 10.31 -7.76 -9.95
C ASP A 106 9.05 -8.37 -9.36
N THR A 107 7.96 -7.60 -9.43
CA THR A 107 6.62 -8.04 -9.07
C THR A 107 6.31 -9.33 -9.83
N ARG A 108 6.13 -10.44 -9.11
CA ARG A 108 5.43 -11.61 -9.68
C ARG A 108 4.08 -11.09 -10.14
N ASP A 109 3.79 -11.15 -11.44
CA ASP A 109 2.43 -10.94 -11.91
C ASP A 109 1.53 -11.95 -11.19
N LEU A 110 0.69 -11.46 -10.28
CA LEU A 110 -0.27 -12.31 -9.59
C LEU A 110 -1.32 -12.79 -10.60
N PRO A 111 -1.69 -14.09 -10.58
CA PRO A 111 -2.89 -14.54 -11.26
C PRO A 111 -4.10 -13.79 -10.70
N VAL A 112 -5.04 -13.46 -11.60
CA VAL A 112 -6.24 -12.63 -11.35
C VAL A 112 -7.12 -13.12 -10.18
N SER A 113 -6.87 -14.30 -9.62
CA SER A 113 -7.63 -14.95 -8.55
C SER A 113 -6.99 -14.92 -7.15
N HIS A 114 -5.90 -14.19 -6.91
CA HIS A 114 -5.21 -14.20 -5.60
C HIS A 114 -5.92 -13.34 -4.53
N ALA A 115 -6.01 -13.80 -3.28
CA ALA A 115 -6.78 -13.17 -2.19
C ALA A 115 -6.30 -11.74 -1.78
N THR A 116 -5.09 -11.33 -2.16
CA THR A 116 -4.64 -9.92 -1.99
C THR A 116 -5.33 -8.96 -2.97
N ILE A 117 -5.81 -9.50 -4.10
CA ILE A 117 -6.75 -8.83 -5.01
C ILE A 117 -8.16 -8.85 -4.41
N ALA A 118 -8.48 -9.63 -3.37
CA ALA A 118 -9.82 -9.65 -2.74
C ALA A 118 -10.11 -8.47 -1.80
N ARG A 119 -9.27 -7.42 -1.82
CA ARG A 119 -9.69 -6.04 -1.49
C ARG A 119 -10.14 -5.26 -2.72
N ASP A 120 -10.30 -5.94 -3.85
CA ASP A 120 -10.87 -5.39 -5.05
C ASP A 120 -12.20 -4.77 -4.70
N ASN A 121 -12.42 -3.63 -5.33
CA ASN A 121 -13.69 -2.94 -5.41
C ASN A 121 -14.74 -3.74 -6.23
N ASN A 122 -14.73 -5.07 -6.11
CA ASN A 122 -15.81 -5.94 -6.54
C ASN A 122 -16.85 -5.97 -5.43
N LEU A 123 -17.86 -5.13 -5.61
CA LEU A 123 -19.19 -5.42 -5.08
C LEU A 123 -19.56 -6.84 -5.53
N PRO A 124 -20.15 -7.68 -4.68
CA PRO A 124 -20.55 -9.02 -5.07
C PRO A 124 -21.56 -8.91 -6.23
N GLY A 125 -21.22 -9.47 -7.39
CA GLY A 125 -22.22 -9.81 -8.41
C GLY A 125 -21.98 -9.47 -9.88
N GLN A 126 -20.79 -9.11 -10.38
CA GLN A 126 -20.60 -8.99 -11.85
C GLN A 126 -19.17 -9.22 -12.34
N ASP A 127 -18.80 -10.46 -12.66
CA ASP A 127 -17.64 -10.76 -13.50
C ASP A 127 -18.04 -11.72 -14.61
N SER A 128 -18.41 -11.15 -15.76
CA SER A 128 -18.37 -11.76 -17.10
C SER A 128 -18.77 -10.73 -18.17
N GLY A 129 -19.70 -9.81 -17.88
CA GLY A 129 -20.14 -8.74 -18.82
C GLY A 129 -19.51 -7.36 -18.61
N ALA A 130 -18.83 -7.13 -17.48
CA ALA A 130 -18.33 -5.81 -17.09
C ALA A 130 -17.09 -5.34 -17.87
N SER A 131 -16.28 -6.28 -18.37
CA SER A 131 -15.06 -6.01 -19.15
C SER A 131 -15.39 -5.43 -20.53
N THR A 132 -16.34 -6.02 -21.26
CA THR A 132 -16.79 -5.53 -22.58
C THR A 132 -17.36 -4.12 -22.47
N ALA A 133 -18.27 -3.90 -21.53
CA ALA A 133 -18.88 -2.61 -21.29
C ALA A 133 -17.90 -1.56 -20.71
N ALA A 134 -16.72 -1.95 -20.24
CA ALA A 134 -15.68 -1.01 -19.80
C ALA A 134 -14.84 -0.56 -20.99
N LEU A 135 -14.46 -1.51 -21.86
CA LEU A 135 -13.79 -1.22 -23.12
C LEU A 135 -14.66 -0.35 -24.04
N GLU A 136 -15.98 -0.58 -24.09
CA GLU A 136 -16.91 0.23 -24.88
C GLU A 136 -16.88 1.71 -24.47
N ILE A 137 -16.90 2.00 -23.17
CA ILE A 137 -16.87 3.37 -22.65
C ILE A 137 -15.51 4.04 -22.91
N GLN A 138 -14.42 3.30 -22.78
CA GLN A 138 -13.08 3.82 -23.11
C GLN A 138 -12.95 4.13 -24.61
N THR A 139 -13.55 3.29 -25.46
CA THR A 139 -13.57 3.49 -26.91
C THR A 139 -14.46 4.65 -27.31
N GLN A 140 -15.53 4.91 -26.56
CA GLN A 140 -16.43 6.04 -26.78
C GLN A 140 -15.79 7.38 -26.38
N PHE A 141 -14.94 7.40 -25.35
CA PHE A 141 -14.33 8.63 -24.82
C PHE A 141 -12.79 8.57 -24.70
N PRO A 142 -12.05 8.21 -25.76
CA PRO A 142 -10.62 7.94 -25.67
C PRO A 142 -9.80 9.16 -25.20
N ASP A 143 -10.20 10.36 -25.65
CA ASP A 143 -9.53 11.61 -25.30
C ASP A 143 -9.67 11.94 -23.81
N LEU A 144 -10.81 11.63 -23.18
CA LEU A 144 -11.02 11.90 -21.74
C LEU A 144 -10.10 11.02 -20.88
N PHE A 145 -10.00 9.74 -21.22
CA PHE A 145 -9.12 8.81 -20.51
C PHE A 145 -7.66 9.17 -20.69
N LYS A 146 -7.25 9.55 -21.92
CA LYS A 146 -5.88 10.00 -22.18
C LYS A 146 -5.52 11.25 -21.37
N ARG A 147 -6.43 12.24 -21.32
CA ARG A 147 -6.24 13.45 -20.51
C ARG A 147 -6.18 13.15 -19.02
N LEU A 148 -7.06 12.27 -18.51
CA LEU A 148 -7.03 11.82 -17.13
C LEU A 148 -5.66 11.21 -16.77
N ILE A 149 -5.19 10.24 -17.56
CA ILE A 149 -3.90 9.58 -17.34
C ILE A 149 -2.75 10.60 -17.38
N THR A 150 -2.80 11.53 -18.33
CA THR A 150 -1.79 12.58 -18.46
C THR A 150 -1.74 13.46 -17.22
N GLU A 151 -2.87 13.97 -16.74
CA GLU A 151 -2.95 14.79 -15.53
C GLU A 151 -2.49 14.05 -14.27
N ILE A 152 -2.85 12.77 -14.14
CA ILE A 152 -2.44 11.92 -13.01
C ILE A 152 -0.91 11.75 -13.00
N ARG A 153 -0.30 11.48 -14.16
CA ARG A 153 1.14 11.27 -14.30
C ARG A 153 1.94 12.55 -14.13
N VAL A 154 1.47 13.67 -14.70
CA VAL A 154 2.10 15.00 -14.50
C VAL A 154 2.18 15.35 -13.01
N ARG A 155 1.15 14.97 -12.24
CA ARG A 155 1.07 15.20 -10.80
C ARG A 155 1.76 14.11 -9.95
N GLN A 156 2.43 13.15 -10.58
CA GLN A 156 3.20 12.09 -9.92
C GLN A 156 2.36 11.25 -8.93
N TYR A 157 1.07 11.06 -9.22
CA TYR A 157 0.27 10.11 -8.46
C TYR A 157 0.72 8.67 -8.72
N SER A 158 0.48 7.78 -7.76
CA SER A 158 0.83 6.37 -7.91
C SER A 158 0.04 5.71 -9.06
N ILE A 159 0.62 4.69 -9.69
CA ILE A 159 -0.04 3.86 -10.70
C ILE A 159 -1.33 3.23 -10.15
N ARG A 160 -1.36 2.91 -8.85
CA ARG A 160 -2.58 2.41 -8.18
C ARG A 160 -3.70 3.46 -8.16
N THR A 161 -3.35 4.73 -8.00
CA THR A 161 -4.31 5.85 -8.06
C THR A 161 -4.82 6.03 -9.49
N GLU A 162 -3.95 5.92 -10.51
CA GLU A 162 -4.32 5.94 -11.93
C GLU A 162 -5.41 4.90 -12.22
N GLN A 163 -5.12 3.63 -11.91
CA GLN A 163 -6.06 2.52 -12.12
C GLN A 163 -7.37 2.69 -11.35
N ALA A 164 -7.29 3.16 -10.10
CA ALA A 164 -8.49 3.40 -9.31
C ALA A 164 -9.36 4.50 -9.93
N TYR A 165 -8.75 5.59 -10.39
CA TYR A 165 -9.48 6.74 -10.96
C TYR A 165 -10.09 6.39 -12.31
N GLU A 166 -9.37 5.66 -13.15
CA GLU A 166 -9.89 5.12 -14.42
C GLU A 166 -11.11 4.21 -14.18
N LYS A 167 -10.99 3.27 -13.25
CA LYS A 167 -12.07 2.36 -12.85
C LYS A 167 -13.29 3.11 -12.30
N TRP A 168 -13.10 4.20 -11.56
CA TRP A 168 -14.20 5.03 -11.07
C TRP A 168 -14.83 5.88 -12.18
N LEU A 169 -14.03 6.39 -13.12
CA LEU A 169 -14.51 7.14 -14.27
C LEU A 169 -15.40 6.28 -15.18
N VAL A 170 -14.99 5.05 -15.48
CA VAL A 170 -15.83 4.10 -16.26
C VAL A 170 -17.18 3.88 -15.58
N ARG A 171 -17.20 3.64 -14.26
CA ARG A 171 -18.44 3.45 -13.49
C ARG A 171 -19.33 4.69 -13.53
N PHE A 172 -18.72 5.87 -13.40
CA PHE A 172 -19.42 7.14 -13.47
C PHE A 172 -20.06 7.38 -14.84
N LEU A 173 -19.29 7.24 -15.92
CA LEU A 173 -19.79 7.43 -17.29
C LEU A 173 -20.89 6.43 -17.64
N ARG A 174 -20.76 5.17 -17.18
CA ARG A 174 -21.80 4.15 -17.35
C ARG A 174 -23.10 4.48 -16.61
N PHE A 175 -23.01 5.12 -15.44
CA PHE A 175 -24.19 5.56 -14.70
C PHE A 175 -24.88 6.73 -15.39
N VAL A 176 -24.10 7.72 -15.83
CA VAL A 176 -24.63 8.96 -16.42
C VAL A 176 -25.15 8.76 -17.85
N LYS A 177 -24.57 7.82 -18.62
CA LYS A 177 -25.00 7.46 -20.00
C LYS A 177 -25.15 8.66 -20.95
N VAL A 178 -24.24 9.62 -20.86
CA VAL A 178 -24.21 10.78 -21.75
C VAL A 178 -23.60 10.44 -23.11
N ALA A 179 -24.01 11.17 -24.14
CA ALA A 179 -23.46 11.05 -25.50
C ALA A 179 -22.16 11.84 -25.69
N SER A 180 -21.93 12.88 -24.88
CA SER A 180 -20.74 13.75 -24.96
C SER A 180 -20.28 14.22 -23.57
N ALA A 181 -18.97 14.46 -23.44
CA ALA A 181 -18.34 14.97 -22.22
C ALA A 181 -18.89 16.34 -21.78
N GLU A 182 -19.40 17.14 -22.71
CA GLU A 182 -19.90 18.48 -22.42
C GLU A 182 -21.17 18.46 -21.56
N GLN A 183 -21.96 17.40 -21.72
CA GLN A 183 -23.21 17.16 -20.98
C GLN A 183 -22.98 16.82 -19.50
N LEU A 184 -21.72 16.58 -19.09
CA LEU A 184 -21.38 16.20 -17.72
C LEU A 184 -21.51 17.39 -16.75
N THR A 185 -22.64 17.50 -16.07
CA THR A 185 -22.89 18.56 -15.07
C THR A 185 -22.52 18.13 -13.64
N LEU A 186 -22.30 19.12 -12.75
CA LEU A 186 -22.05 18.88 -11.32
C LEU A 186 -23.16 18.08 -10.64
N THR A 187 -24.41 18.20 -11.12
CA THR A 187 -25.56 17.42 -10.65
C THR A 187 -25.33 15.92 -10.79
N HIS A 188 -24.66 15.48 -11.87
CA HIS A 188 -24.35 14.06 -12.06
C HIS A 188 -23.42 13.51 -10.98
N ILE A 189 -22.53 14.33 -10.41
CA ILE A 189 -21.68 13.93 -9.29
C ILE A 189 -22.55 13.57 -8.08
N SER A 190 -23.48 14.47 -7.71
CA SER A 190 -24.37 14.26 -6.57
C SER A 190 -25.30 13.04 -6.74
N GLN A 191 -25.81 12.83 -7.96
CA GLN A 191 -26.66 11.69 -8.30
C GLN A 191 -25.89 10.38 -8.22
N PHE A 192 -24.67 10.34 -8.78
CA PHE A 192 -23.85 9.14 -8.74
C PHE A 192 -23.43 8.77 -7.31
N LEU A 193 -23.00 9.75 -6.51
CA LEU A 193 -22.61 9.50 -5.12
C LEU A 193 -23.80 9.05 -4.27
N SER A 194 -25.01 9.57 -4.54
CA SER A 194 -26.23 9.14 -3.86
C SER A 194 -26.64 7.73 -4.29
N PHE A 195 -26.54 7.40 -5.58
CA PHE A 195 -26.72 6.04 -6.10
C PHE A 195 -25.77 5.04 -5.43
N LEU A 196 -24.50 5.41 -5.24
CA LEU A 196 -23.54 4.55 -4.55
C LEU A 196 -23.97 4.24 -3.11
N VAL A 197 -24.60 5.20 -2.42
CA VAL A 197 -25.05 5.01 -1.03
C VAL A 197 -26.37 4.26 -0.95
N VAL A 198 -27.36 4.66 -1.76
CA VAL A 198 -28.75 4.18 -1.65
C VAL A 198 -28.94 2.84 -2.35
N GLU A 199 -28.37 2.67 -3.55
CA GLU A 199 -28.59 1.46 -4.36
C GLU A 199 -27.44 0.46 -4.30
N ARG A 200 -26.24 0.92 -3.93
CA ARG A 200 -25.04 0.05 -3.85
C ARG A 200 -24.51 -0.11 -2.44
N GLU A 201 -25.10 0.58 -1.46
CA GLU A 201 -24.77 0.50 -0.03
C GLU A 201 -23.26 0.53 0.26
N VAL A 202 -22.51 1.33 -0.50
CA VAL A 202 -21.06 1.32 -0.41
C VAL A 202 -20.56 1.89 0.92
N ALA A 203 -19.44 1.33 1.40
CA ALA A 203 -18.75 1.86 2.57
C ALA A 203 -18.28 3.31 2.36
N ALA A 204 -18.17 4.07 3.46
CA ALA A 204 -17.73 5.47 3.42
C ALA A 204 -16.34 5.66 2.79
N SER A 205 -15.41 4.71 2.97
CA SER A 205 -14.10 4.75 2.32
C SER A 205 -14.19 4.60 0.81
N THR A 206 -15.13 3.79 0.32
CA THR A 206 -15.37 3.53 -1.10
C THR A 206 -16.03 4.75 -1.75
N GLN A 207 -17.01 5.35 -1.06
CA GLN A 207 -17.61 6.61 -1.50
C GLN A 207 -16.57 7.74 -1.60
N ASN A 208 -15.69 7.86 -0.61
CA ASN A 208 -14.63 8.88 -0.63
C ASN A 208 -13.66 8.69 -1.79
N GLN A 209 -13.31 7.44 -2.13
CA GLN A 209 -12.49 7.17 -3.31
C GLN A 209 -13.19 7.58 -4.60
N ALA A 210 -14.48 7.25 -4.75
CA ALA A 210 -15.27 7.65 -5.91
C ALA A 210 -15.39 9.18 -6.02
N LEU A 211 -15.67 9.86 -4.91
CA LEU A 211 -15.72 11.32 -4.84
C LEU A 211 -14.39 11.94 -5.29
N ASN A 212 -13.27 11.49 -4.72
CA ASN A 212 -11.96 12.04 -5.05
C ASN A 212 -11.61 11.84 -6.53
N ALA A 213 -11.91 10.67 -7.10
CA ALA A 213 -11.69 10.41 -8.52
C ALA A 213 -12.51 11.33 -9.43
N ILE A 214 -13.80 11.53 -9.11
CA ILE A 214 -14.71 12.34 -9.93
C ILE A 214 -14.41 13.83 -9.78
N VAL A 215 -14.14 14.31 -8.57
CA VAL A 215 -13.72 15.70 -8.32
C VAL A 215 -12.42 15.99 -9.06
N PHE A 216 -11.45 15.08 -9.01
CA PHE A 216 -10.22 15.20 -9.79
C PHE A 216 -10.49 15.33 -11.29
N PHE A 217 -11.34 14.46 -11.83
CA PHE A 217 -11.72 14.49 -13.24
C PHE A 217 -12.37 15.83 -13.65
N TYR A 218 -13.36 16.31 -12.90
CA TYR A 218 -14.01 17.59 -13.22
C TYR A 218 -13.05 18.78 -13.13
N ARG A 219 -12.20 18.80 -12.10
CA ARG A 219 -11.29 19.91 -11.84
C ARG A 219 -10.12 20.00 -12.82
N TYR A 220 -9.55 18.86 -13.19
CA TYR A 220 -8.28 18.82 -13.94
C TYR A 220 -8.44 18.33 -15.38
N VAL A 221 -9.45 17.51 -15.69
CA VAL A 221 -9.65 17.01 -17.05
C VAL A 221 -10.69 17.84 -17.81
N LEU A 222 -11.78 18.23 -17.13
CA LEU A 222 -12.80 19.11 -17.71
C LEU A 222 -12.53 20.59 -17.43
N GLU A 223 -11.53 20.92 -16.61
CA GLU A 223 -11.16 22.29 -16.21
C GLU A 223 -12.35 23.11 -15.67
N ARG A 224 -13.32 22.44 -15.03
CA ARG A 224 -14.50 23.09 -14.46
C ARG A 224 -14.24 23.46 -13.01
N THR A 225 -14.62 24.69 -12.64
CA THR A 225 -14.62 25.11 -11.24
C THR A 225 -15.73 24.35 -10.52
N ILE A 226 -15.31 23.51 -9.57
CA ILE A 226 -16.22 22.83 -8.66
C ILE A 226 -16.40 23.78 -7.49
N ASP A 227 -17.61 24.29 -7.32
CA ASP A 227 -17.96 25.03 -6.11
C ASP A 227 -18.06 24.04 -4.93
N ASP A 228 -17.63 24.45 -3.73
CA ASP A 228 -17.61 23.60 -2.52
C ASP A 228 -19.02 23.18 -2.05
N SER A 229 -20.05 23.66 -2.74
CA SER A 229 -21.48 23.47 -2.48
C SER A 229 -22.08 22.15 -3.01
N ILE A 230 -21.28 21.16 -3.42
CA ILE A 230 -21.84 19.84 -3.83
C ILE A 230 -22.53 19.16 -2.64
N VAL A 231 -23.87 19.20 -2.65
CA VAL A 231 -24.72 18.49 -1.68
C VAL A 231 -24.94 17.05 -2.14
N PHE A 232 -24.51 16.07 -1.34
CA PHE A 232 -24.76 14.64 -1.60
C PHE A 232 -24.90 13.85 -0.28
N VAL A 233 -25.56 12.70 -0.34
CA VAL A 233 -25.75 11.81 0.81
C VAL A 233 -24.43 11.11 1.14
N ARG A 234 -23.86 11.34 2.33
CA ARG A 234 -22.65 10.65 2.79
C ARG A 234 -22.97 9.29 3.41
N SER A 235 -22.22 8.25 3.03
CA SER A 235 -22.24 6.95 3.70
C SER A 235 -21.80 7.13 5.15
N LYS A 236 -22.63 6.68 6.10
CA LYS A 236 -22.29 6.72 7.52
C LYS A 236 -21.18 5.69 7.78
N LYS A 237 -20.04 6.16 8.29
CA LYS A 237 -18.98 5.27 8.77
C LYS A 237 -19.47 4.63 10.08
N PRO A 238 -19.62 3.30 10.20
CA PRO A 238 -19.74 2.69 11.51
C PRO A 238 -18.46 3.02 12.27
N LYS A 239 -18.58 3.68 13.43
CA LYS A 239 -17.45 3.90 14.32
C LYS A 239 -16.99 2.51 14.77
N LYS A 240 -15.94 1.98 14.15
CA LYS A 240 -15.25 0.81 14.69
C LYS A 240 -14.63 1.28 16.00
N LEU A 241 -15.26 0.90 17.10
CA LEU A 241 -14.62 1.01 18.40
C LEU A 241 -13.32 0.21 18.29
N PRO A 242 -12.16 0.80 18.63
CA PRO A 242 -10.93 0.03 18.66
C PRO A 242 -11.15 -1.14 19.63
N VAL A 243 -11.10 -2.36 19.11
CA VAL A 243 -11.19 -3.57 19.93
C VAL A 243 -9.87 -3.67 20.68
N VAL A 244 -9.88 -3.24 21.93
CA VAL A 244 -8.76 -3.41 22.84
C VAL A 244 -8.82 -4.79 23.46
N LEU A 245 -7.72 -5.52 23.36
CA LEU A 245 -7.57 -6.81 24.04
C LEU A 245 -7.56 -6.57 25.56
N SER A 246 -8.27 -7.41 26.30
CA SER A 246 -8.23 -7.42 27.77
C SER A 246 -6.84 -7.82 28.27
N ARG A 247 -6.49 -7.44 29.50
CA ARG A 247 -5.19 -7.81 30.12
C ARG A 247 -4.94 -9.32 30.10
N LYS A 248 -6.00 -10.14 30.24
CA LYS A 248 -5.91 -11.60 30.18
C LYS A 248 -5.56 -12.08 28.76
N GLU A 249 -6.20 -11.53 27.74
CA GLU A 249 -5.92 -11.86 26.33
C GLU A 249 -4.53 -11.39 25.91
N VAL A 250 -4.09 -10.21 26.36
CA VAL A 250 -2.71 -9.74 26.13
C VAL A 250 -1.69 -10.68 26.77
N SER A 251 -1.94 -11.16 27.99
CA SER A 251 -1.05 -12.12 28.66
C SER A 251 -1.00 -13.47 27.94
N GLN A 252 -2.14 -13.96 27.46
CA GLN A 252 -2.22 -15.19 26.68
C GLN A 252 -1.52 -15.05 25.32
N LEU A 253 -1.73 -13.91 24.64
CA LEU A 253 -1.06 -13.58 23.38
C LEU A 253 0.46 -13.54 23.55
N ILE A 254 0.95 -12.84 24.58
CA ILE A 254 2.39 -12.75 24.89
C ILE A 254 2.98 -14.13 25.19
N LYS A 255 2.25 -15.00 25.89
CA LYS A 255 2.71 -16.39 26.18
C LYS A 255 2.70 -17.30 24.96
N ALA A 256 1.77 -17.09 24.03
CA ALA A 256 1.65 -17.90 22.80
C ALA A 256 2.68 -17.52 21.73
N ILE A 257 3.22 -16.30 21.80
CA ILE A 257 4.22 -15.82 20.86
C ILE A 257 5.60 -16.41 21.23
N LYS A 258 6.07 -17.32 20.39
CA LYS A 258 7.38 -17.98 20.54
C LYS A 258 8.57 -17.05 20.22
N ASN A 259 8.33 -15.99 19.45
CA ASN A 259 9.38 -15.07 19.03
C ASN A 259 9.56 -13.93 20.05
N PRO A 260 10.72 -13.83 20.73
CA PRO A 260 10.94 -12.89 21.83
C PRO A 260 10.82 -11.42 21.42
N LEU A 261 10.93 -11.08 20.13
CA LEU A 261 10.91 -9.69 19.67
C LEU A 261 9.51 -9.16 19.45
N HIS A 262 8.61 -10.02 18.99
CA HIS A 262 7.18 -9.71 18.98
C HIS A 262 6.69 -9.50 20.42
N VAL A 263 7.24 -10.23 21.39
CA VAL A 263 6.96 -10.00 22.82
C VAL A 263 7.51 -8.63 23.30
N ILE A 264 8.73 -8.26 22.92
CA ILE A 264 9.32 -6.96 23.30
C ILE A 264 8.58 -5.78 22.65
N ILE A 265 8.21 -5.89 21.37
CA ILE A 265 7.46 -4.86 20.63
C ILE A 265 6.05 -4.70 21.19
N LEU A 266 5.38 -5.80 21.54
CA LEU A 266 4.06 -5.75 22.17
C LEU A 266 4.14 -5.18 23.59
N LYS A 267 5.16 -5.53 24.39
CA LYS A 267 5.37 -4.93 25.71
C LYS A 267 5.61 -3.42 25.61
N LYS A 268 6.53 -2.97 24.74
CA LYS A 268 6.81 -1.52 24.53
C LYS A 268 5.61 -0.74 23.99
N SER A 269 4.78 -1.36 23.15
CA SER A 269 3.56 -0.74 22.62
C SER A 269 2.43 -0.67 23.65
N VAL A 270 2.32 -1.67 24.53
CA VAL A 270 1.35 -1.69 25.63
C VAL A 270 1.70 -0.66 26.71
N ASP A 271 2.99 -0.47 27.03
CA ASP A 271 3.43 0.52 28.01
C ASP A 271 3.16 1.96 27.56
N ARG A 272 3.16 2.26 26.26
CA ARG A 272 2.79 3.60 25.73
C ARG A 272 1.30 3.90 25.77
N VAL A 273 0.45 2.88 25.84
CA VAL A 273 -1.02 3.04 25.82
C VAL A 273 -1.61 3.15 27.23
N ILE A 274 -0.85 2.82 28.28
CA ILE A 274 -1.28 2.88 29.68
C ILE A 274 -0.90 4.22 30.37
N VAL A 275 -0.14 5.10 29.69
CA VAL A 275 0.35 6.39 30.24
C VAL A 275 -0.46 7.61 29.73
N LEU A 276 -1.62 7.39 29.09
CA LEU A 276 -2.62 8.42 28.78
C LEU A 276 -3.92 8.13 29.53
#